data_AF-L1ILW9-F1
#
_entry.id   AF-L1ILW9-F1
#
_cell.length_a   1.000
_cell.length_b   1.000
_cell.length_c   1.000
_cell.angle_alpha   90.00
_cell.angle_beta   90.00
_cell.angle_gamma   90.00
#
_symmetry.space_group_name_H-M   'P 1'
#
loop_
_entity.id
_entity.type
_entity.pdbx_description
1 polymer ?
#
loop_
_entity_poly.entity_id
_entity_poly.type
_entity_poly.pdbx_seq_one_letter_code
_entity_poly.pdbx_strand_id
1 'polypeptide(L)'
;MYVSWRLMLQVEAEELKRIFSTYGAYSAAVKGTLFELMSFKEVQRGLRLTYRRLHSRPIKAQPWEPCSVVFFDPLQLKPSLPSTAVCFRPISELQGGYDAVIVDKDAKRAVFVQATVARKPSLKLSFFLDNLMALGISAGLVWRVEIIFLIPRERMPVFRISPVEDCGALKTYGWKKGKERRQAKVACLTLH
;
A
#
# COMPACT_ATOMS: atom_id res chain seq x y z
N MET A 1 7.05 -15.12 -9.80
CA MET A 1 7.05 -13.80 -9.13
C MET A 1 7.96 -13.72 -7.89
N TYR A 2 8.40 -14.85 -7.31
CA TYR A 2 9.59 -14.84 -6.42
C TYR A 2 10.83 -14.29 -7.14
N VAL A 3 10.93 -14.58 -8.44
CA VAL A 3 11.99 -14.12 -9.33
C VAL A 3 11.99 -12.59 -9.49
N SER A 4 10.85 -11.93 -9.74
CA SER A 4 10.79 -10.47 -9.90
C SER A 4 11.18 -9.73 -8.62
N TRP A 5 10.78 -10.25 -7.45
CA TRP A 5 11.25 -9.73 -6.16
C TRP A 5 12.76 -9.93 -5.96
N ARG A 6 13.27 -11.14 -6.21
CA ARG A 6 14.71 -11.43 -6.11
C ARG A 6 15.54 -10.54 -7.04
N LEU A 7 15.05 -10.32 -8.27
CA LEU A 7 15.66 -9.39 -9.21
C LEU A 7 15.62 -7.95 -8.67
N MET A 8 14.50 -7.49 -8.11
CA MET A 8 14.40 -6.16 -7.50
C MET A 8 15.42 -5.97 -6.36
N LEU A 9 15.65 -6.99 -5.52
CA LEU A 9 16.66 -6.89 -4.46
C LEU A 9 18.09 -6.67 -5.01
N GLN A 10 18.38 -7.16 -6.22
CA GLN A 10 19.69 -7.04 -6.87
C GLN A 10 19.83 -5.76 -7.72
N VAL A 11 18.73 -5.13 -8.10
CA VAL A 11 18.72 -3.94 -8.95
C VAL A 11 18.69 -2.68 -8.10
N GLU A 12 19.56 -1.72 -8.40
CA GLU A 12 19.57 -0.42 -7.74
C GLU A 12 18.29 0.38 -8.04
N ALA A 13 17.87 1.23 -7.10
CA ALA A 13 16.59 1.94 -7.22
C ALA A 13 16.55 2.85 -8.46
N GLU A 14 17.67 3.46 -8.81
CA GLU A 14 17.85 4.34 -9.97
C GLU A 14 17.77 3.56 -11.29
N GLU A 15 18.29 2.33 -11.31
CA GLU A 15 18.18 1.43 -12.46
C GLU A 15 16.74 0.94 -12.65
N LEU A 16 16.04 0.60 -11.56
CA LEU A 16 14.63 0.25 -11.59
C LEU A 16 13.75 1.41 -12.13
N LYS A 17 14.08 2.67 -11.76
CA LYS A 17 13.43 3.86 -12.32
C LYS A 17 13.68 3.99 -13.82
N ARG A 18 14.91 3.73 -14.28
CA ARG A 18 15.25 3.73 -15.71
C ARG A 18 14.44 2.66 -16.45
N ILE A 19 14.42 1.43 -15.95
CA ILE A 19 13.62 0.32 -16.51
C ILE A 19 12.13 0.70 -16.55
N PHE A 20 11.59 1.29 -15.49
CA PHE A 20 10.20 1.77 -15.48
C PHE A 20 9.93 2.83 -16.55
N SER A 21 10.83 3.79 -16.73
CA SER A 21 10.68 4.83 -17.75
C SER A 21 10.74 4.28 -19.18
N THR A 22 11.63 3.31 -19.43
CA THR A 22 11.83 2.69 -20.74
C THR A 22 10.73 1.68 -21.07
N TYR A 23 10.41 0.79 -20.14
CA TYR A 23 9.56 -0.37 -20.39
C TYR A 23 8.14 -0.23 -19.86
N GLY A 24 7.86 0.76 -19.00
CA GLY A 24 6.52 0.99 -18.44
C GLY A 24 5.48 1.43 -19.47
N ALA A 25 5.88 1.77 -20.69
CA ALA A 25 4.95 2.07 -21.79
C ALA A 25 4.49 0.83 -22.57
N TYR A 26 5.19 -0.31 -22.44
CA TYR A 26 4.92 -1.50 -23.27
C TYR A 26 3.57 -2.16 -22.94
N SER A 27 3.22 -2.27 -21.66
CA SER A 27 1.92 -2.78 -21.24
C SER A 27 1.52 -2.27 -19.86
N ALA A 28 0.20 -2.24 -19.60
CA ALA A 28 -0.33 -1.86 -18.29
C ALA A 28 0.10 -2.83 -17.18
N ALA A 29 0.24 -4.13 -17.50
CA ALA A 29 0.70 -5.15 -16.56
C ALA A 29 2.17 -4.91 -16.15
N VAL A 30 3.06 -4.71 -17.13
CA VAL A 30 4.47 -4.41 -16.88
C VAL A 30 4.61 -3.11 -16.09
N LYS A 31 3.86 -2.06 -16.46
CA LYS A 31 3.85 -0.80 -15.70
C LYS A 31 3.40 -1.01 -14.26
N GLY A 32 2.37 -1.82 -14.03
CA GLY A 32 1.87 -2.18 -12.71
C GLY A 32 2.94 -2.85 -11.87
N THR A 33 3.50 -3.95 -12.36
CA THR A 33 4.53 -4.73 -11.67
C THR A 33 5.78 -3.89 -11.36
N LEU A 34 6.28 -3.11 -12.32
CA LEU A 34 7.46 -2.27 -12.07
C LEU A 34 7.16 -1.15 -11.06
N PHE A 35 5.96 -0.57 -11.09
CA PHE A 35 5.55 0.44 -10.12
C PHE A 35 5.44 -0.13 -8.71
N GLU A 36 4.88 -1.33 -8.59
CA GLU A 36 4.80 -2.07 -7.34
C GLU A 36 6.22 -2.34 -6.79
N LEU A 37 7.12 -2.89 -7.60
CA LEU A 37 8.52 -3.13 -7.20
C LEU A 37 9.23 -1.85 -6.74
N MET A 38 9.02 -0.73 -7.45
CA MET A 38 9.57 0.58 -7.04
C MET A 38 9.04 0.99 -5.67
N SER A 39 7.75 0.76 -5.39
CA SER A 39 7.17 1.12 -4.10
C SER A 39 7.83 0.39 -2.93
N PHE A 40 8.13 -0.91 -3.09
CA PHE A 40 8.80 -1.68 -2.05
C PHE A 40 10.25 -1.29 -1.82
N LYS A 41 10.98 -0.94 -2.90
CA LYS A 41 12.35 -0.40 -2.77
C LYS A 41 12.33 0.90 -1.95
N GLU A 42 11.35 1.77 -2.18
CA GLU A 42 11.19 3.01 -1.42
C GLU A 42 10.72 2.78 0.03
N VAL A 43 9.97 1.71 0.32
CA VAL A 43 9.71 1.27 1.71
C VAL A 43 11.01 0.94 2.44
N GLN A 44 11.92 0.23 1.80
CA GLN A 44 13.21 -0.14 2.39
C GLN A 44 14.16 1.06 2.57
N ARG A 45 13.97 2.15 1.80
CA ARG A 45 14.77 3.39 1.89
C ARG A 45 14.12 4.48 2.75
N GLY A 46 12.89 4.26 3.21
CA GLY A 46 12.06 5.26 3.87
C GLY A 46 11.12 5.96 2.88
N LEU A 47 9.80 5.74 3.03
CA LEU A 47 8.80 6.24 2.10
C LEU A 47 8.68 7.76 2.14
N ARG A 48 8.88 8.40 0.99
CA ARG A 48 8.63 9.83 0.80
C ARG A 48 7.38 10.02 -0.06
N LEU A 49 6.30 10.45 0.58
CA LEU A 49 4.98 10.54 -0.06
C LEU A 49 4.56 11.99 -0.31
N THR A 50 3.88 12.22 -1.42
CA THR A 50 3.09 13.44 -1.64
C THR A 50 1.62 13.07 -1.68
N TYR A 51 0.86 13.54 -0.68
CA TYR A 51 -0.57 13.27 -0.55
C TYR A 51 -1.41 14.20 -1.43
N ARG A 52 -2.39 13.60 -2.11
CA ARG A 52 -3.43 14.35 -2.80
C ARG A 52 -4.36 15.03 -1.79
N ARG A 53 -4.70 16.29 -2.05
CA ARG A 53 -5.75 17.03 -1.34
C ARG A 53 -6.90 17.33 -2.30
N LEU A 54 -8.13 17.32 -1.80
CA LEU A 54 -9.33 17.47 -2.63
C LEU A 54 -9.54 18.91 -3.11
N HIS A 55 -9.21 19.88 -2.26
CA HIS A 55 -9.45 21.31 -2.49
C HIS A 55 -8.18 22.17 -2.32
N SER A 56 -7.00 21.56 -2.39
CA SER A 56 -5.74 22.28 -2.18
C SER A 56 -4.61 21.61 -2.94
N ARG A 57 -3.46 22.30 -3.01
CA ARG A 57 -2.23 21.72 -3.58
C ARG A 57 -1.84 20.43 -2.82
N PRO A 58 -1.29 19.42 -3.52
CA PRO A 58 -0.73 18.25 -2.87
C PRO A 58 0.29 18.64 -1.80
N ILE A 59 0.38 17.86 -0.72
CA ILE A 59 1.29 18.12 0.39
C ILE A 59 2.34 17.02 0.50
N LYS A 60 3.61 17.40 0.65
CA LYS A 60 4.68 16.47 1.01
C LYS A 60 4.48 15.98 2.44
N ALA A 61 4.46 14.68 2.63
CA ALA A 61 4.45 14.06 3.94
C ALA A 61 5.83 14.18 4.60
N GLN A 62 5.86 14.07 5.92
CA GLN A 62 7.11 13.71 6.58
C GLN A 62 7.58 12.34 6.05
N PRO A 63 8.88 12.17 5.76
CA PRO A 63 9.42 10.88 5.37
C PRO A 63 9.07 9.82 6.41
N TRP A 64 8.78 8.62 5.96
CA TRP A 64 8.62 7.48 6.85
C TRP A 64 9.98 6.84 7.08
N GLU A 65 10.15 6.28 8.27
CA GLU A 65 11.34 5.50 8.56
C GLU A 65 11.44 4.30 7.63
N PRO A 66 12.66 3.90 7.24
CA PRO A 66 12.92 2.66 6.54
C PRO A 66 12.31 1.45 7.25
N CYS A 67 11.76 0.53 6.48
CA CYS A 67 11.10 -0.65 7.04
C CYS A 67 11.53 -1.92 6.31
N SER A 68 11.73 -3.00 7.06
CA SER A 68 12.00 -4.32 6.47
C SER A 68 10.74 -4.85 5.79
N VAL A 69 10.91 -5.47 4.62
CA VAL A 69 9.82 -6.11 3.88
C VAL A 69 9.87 -7.60 4.15
N VAL A 70 8.80 -8.13 4.74
CA VAL A 70 8.66 -9.53 5.13
C VAL A 70 7.48 -10.13 4.40
N PHE A 71 7.69 -11.28 3.79
CA PHE A 71 6.63 -12.06 3.17
C PHE A 71 5.75 -12.70 4.24
N PHE A 72 4.44 -12.71 4.03
CA PHE A 72 3.52 -13.44 4.88
C PHE A 72 2.39 -14.07 4.07
N ASP A 73 1.87 -15.18 4.58
CA ASP A 73 0.67 -15.80 4.05
C ASP A 73 -0.52 -15.30 4.86
N PRO A 74 -1.48 -14.57 4.27
CA PRO A 74 -2.66 -14.10 4.96
C PRO A 74 -3.64 -15.20 5.38
N LEU A 75 -3.50 -16.41 4.82
CA LEU A 75 -4.30 -17.56 5.21
C LEU A 75 -3.73 -18.23 6.46
N GLN A 76 -2.51 -17.87 6.85
CA GLN A 76 -1.86 -18.35 8.06
C GLN A 76 -1.89 -17.27 9.13
N LEU A 77 -2.47 -17.61 10.28
CA LEU A 77 -2.44 -16.76 11.45
C LEU A 77 -0.99 -16.46 11.83
N LYS A 78 -0.66 -15.18 11.97
CA LYS A 78 0.62 -14.76 12.53
C LYS A 78 0.47 -14.57 14.03
N PRO A 79 1.05 -15.44 14.88
CA PRO A 79 0.75 -15.46 16.31
C PRO A 79 1.35 -14.25 17.06
N SER A 80 2.35 -13.58 16.49
CA SER A 80 2.93 -12.38 17.09
C SER A 80 3.42 -11.37 16.07
N LEU A 81 3.12 -10.10 16.36
CA LEU A 81 3.67 -8.96 15.64
C LEU A 81 5.06 -8.61 16.20
N PRO A 82 6.04 -8.28 15.33
CA PRO A 82 7.34 -7.77 15.73
C PRO A 82 7.25 -6.52 16.61
N SER A 83 8.29 -6.24 17.39
CA SER A 83 8.41 -5.00 18.18
C SER A 83 8.70 -3.78 17.30
N THR A 84 9.46 -3.96 16.21
CA THR A 84 9.75 -2.90 15.26
C THR A 84 8.69 -2.82 14.17
N ALA A 85 8.59 -1.65 13.52
CA ALA A 85 7.73 -1.50 12.36
C ALA A 85 8.17 -2.42 11.21
N VAL A 86 7.24 -3.19 10.65
CA VAL A 86 7.49 -4.15 9.56
C VAL A 86 6.49 -3.97 8.42
N CYS A 87 6.97 -4.06 7.18
CA CYS A 87 6.17 -4.05 5.97
C CYS A 87 5.88 -5.49 5.57
N PHE A 88 4.64 -5.91 5.78
CA PHE A 88 4.15 -7.21 5.40
C PHE A 88 3.69 -7.19 3.94
N ARG A 89 4.35 -8.00 3.10
CA ARG A 89 3.97 -8.25 1.72
C ARG A 89 3.31 -9.63 1.60
N PRO A 90 2.08 -9.74 1.08
CA PRO A 90 1.46 -11.03 0.82
C PRO A 90 2.32 -11.91 -0.09
N ILE A 91 2.40 -13.20 0.19
CA ILE A 91 3.03 -14.19 -0.71
C ILE A 91 2.18 -14.41 -1.96
N SER A 92 0.86 -14.36 -1.80
CA SER A 92 -0.10 -14.58 -2.87
C SER A 92 -0.58 -13.25 -3.49
N GLU A 93 -0.48 -13.13 -4.81
CA GLU A 93 -1.14 -12.07 -5.59
C GLU A 93 -2.67 -12.19 -5.57
N LEU A 94 -3.21 -13.36 -5.24
CA LEU A 94 -4.65 -13.63 -5.20
C LEU A 94 -5.32 -13.12 -3.92
N GLN A 95 -4.54 -12.56 -2.98
CA GLN A 95 -5.11 -12.01 -1.75
C GLN A 95 -6.08 -10.85 -2.04
N GLY A 96 -5.85 -10.10 -3.12
CA GLY A 96 -6.71 -8.98 -3.51
C GLY A 96 -6.62 -7.78 -2.56
N GLY A 97 -7.03 -6.61 -3.06
CA GLY A 97 -7.25 -5.41 -2.25
C GLY A 97 -6.01 -4.57 -1.92
N TYR A 98 -4.86 -5.15 -1.57
CA TYR A 98 -3.67 -4.41 -1.19
C TYR A 98 -2.38 -5.16 -1.54
N ASP A 99 -1.27 -4.42 -1.66
CA ASP A 99 0.05 -4.98 -2.00
C ASP A 99 0.92 -5.11 -0.75
N ALA A 100 0.72 -4.26 0.25
CA ALA A 100 1.45 -4.32 1.51
C ALA A 100 0.64 -3.78 2.69
N VAL A 101 1.02 -4.18 3.91
CA VAL A 101 0.60 -3.54 5.15
C VAL A 101 1.81 -3.25 6.03
N ILE A 102 2.00 -1.99 6.40
CA ILE A 102 3.06 -1.56 7.32
C ILE A 102 2.46 -1.51 8.71
N VAL A 103 3.00 -2.32 9.61
CA VAL A 103 2.48 -2.48 10.98
C VAL A 103 3.53 -2.01 11.97
N ASP A 104 3.12 -1.09 12.84
CA ASP A 104 3.86 -0.63 13.99
C ASP A 104 3.05 -0.96 15.24
N LYS A 105 3.55 -1.94 16.00
CA LYS A 105 2.86 -2.49 17.17
C LYS A 105 2.83 -1.53 18.35
N ASP A 106 3.88 -0.73 18.51
CA ASP A 106 4.05 0.18 19.63
C ASP A 106 3.23 1.45 19.39
N ALA A 107 3.23 1.96 18.14
CA ALA A 107 2.37 3.07 17.73
C ALA A 107 0.90 2.66 17.47
N LYS A 108 0.54 1.38 17.61
CA LYS A 108 -0.77 0.80 17.28
C LYS A 108 -1.29 1.26 15.92
N ARG A 109 -0.43 1.16 14.90
CA ARG A 109 -0.70 1.68 13.56
C ARG A 109 -0.57 0.56 12.53
N ALA A 110 -1.56 0.46 11.66
CA ALA A 110 -1.53 -0.41 10.49
C ALA A 110 -1.86 0.42 9.24
N VAL A 111 -0.93 0.47 8.28
CA VAL A 111 -1.11 1.22 7.05
C VAL A 111 -1.04 0.30 5.85
N PHE A 112 -2.19 0.09 5.23
CA PHE A 112 -2.29 -0.63 3.98
C PHE A 112 -1.86 0.25 2.82
N VAL A 113 -1.07 -0.33 1.92
CA VAL A 113 -0.62 0.28 0.69
C VAL A 113 -1.16 -0.54 -0.47
N GLN A 114 -1.86 0.13 -1.38
CA GLN A 114 -2.29 -0.39 -2.66
C GLN A 114 -1.60 0.41 -3.77
N ALA A 115 -0.52 -0.14 -4.30
CA ALA A 115 0.24 0.40 -5.43
C ALA A 115 -0.49 0.10 -6.73
N THR A 116 -0.95 1.14 -7.45
CA THR A 116 -1.76 0.91 -8.65
C THR A 116 -1.54 1.97 -9.73
N VAL A 117 -1.55 1.50 -10.97
CA VAL A 117 -1.52 2.34 -12.19
C VAL A 117 -2.90 2.52 -12.80
N ALA A 118 -3.91 1.84 -12.24
CA ALA A 118 -5.29 1.90 -12.67
C ALA A 118 -5.90 3.29 -12.40
N ARG A 119 -6.76 3.76 -13.30
CA ARG A 119 -7.46 5.05 -13.12
C ARG A 119 -8.58 4.97 -12.09
N LYS A 120 -9.23 3.80 -12.01
CA LYS A 120 -10.42 3.52 -11.20
C LYS A 120 -10.32 2.15 -10.50
N PRO A 121 -9.41 1.95 -9.54
CA PRO A 121 -9.37 0.72 -8.77
C PRO A 121 -10.59 0.61 -7.84
N SER A 122 -11.04 -0.62 -7.63
CA SER A 122 -12.01 -0.94 -6.58
C SER A 122 -11.36 -0.89 -5.20
N LEU A 123 -12.18 -0.62 -4.19
CA LEU A 123 -11.83 -0.70 -2.78
C LEU A 123 -12.77 -1.72 -2.12
N LYS A 124 -12.32 -2.97 -2.04
CA LYS A 124 -13.03 -4.08 -1.38
C LYS A 124 -12.52 -4.22 0.06
N LEU A 125 -13.32 -3.77 1.02
CA LEU A 125 -12.87 -3.59 2.42
C LEU A 125 -12.70 -4.92 3.17
N SER A 126 -13.36 -6.00 2.73
CA SER A 126 -13.21 -7.35 3.28
C SER A 126 -11.76 -7.83 3.30
N PHE A 127 -11.02 -7.66 2.20
CA PHE A 127 -9.61 -8.08 2.13
C PHE A 127 -8.71 -7.43 3.21
N PHE A 128 -8.99 -6.17 3.55
CA PHE A 128 -8.26 -5.45 4.60
C PHE A 128 -8.63 -5.99 5.98
N LEU A 129 -9.92 -6.28 6.21
CA LEU A 129 -10.39 -6.86 7.46
C LEU A 129 -9.77 -8.25 7.70
N ASP A 130 -9.81 -9.11 6.68
CA ASP A 130 -9.26 -10.47 6.74
C ASP A 130 -7.77 -10.44 7.08
N ASN A 131 -7.02 -9.51 6.51
CA ASN A 131 -5.62 -9.32 6.87
C ASN A 131 -5.41 -8.88 8.33
N LEU A 132 -6.19 -7.91 8.81
CA LEU A 132 -6.10 -7.47 10.22
C LEU A 132 -6.34 -8.64 11.17
N MET A 133 -7.33 -9.50 10.86
CA MET A 133 -7.61 -10.72 11.63
C MET A 133 -6.43 -11.70 11.57
N ALA A 134 -5.88 -11.97 10.38
CA ALA A 134 -4.74 -12.87 10.20
C ALA A 134 -3.48 -12.40 10.96
N LEU A 135 -3.30 -11.08 11.09
CA LEU A 135 -2.20 -10.47 11.84
C LEU A 135 -2.48 -10.33 13.35
N GLY A 136 -3.64 -10.78 13.83
CA GLY A 136 -4.04 -10.65 15.23
C GLY A 136 -4.22 -9.19 15.68
N ILE A 137 -4.48 -8.28 14.75
CA ILE A 137 -4.73 -6.86 15.05
C ILE A 137 -6.16 -6.74 15.57
N SER A 138 -6.29 -6.35 16.83
CA SER A 138 -7.58 -6.33 17.51
C SER A 138 -8.48 -5.17 17.06
N ALA A 139 -9.75 -5.48 16.88
CA ALA A 139 -10.82 -4.50 16.73
C ALA A 139 -11.02 -3.68 18.02
N GLY A 140 -11.80 -2.59 17.94
CA GLY A 140 -12.20 -1.80 19.11
C GLY A 140 -11.52 -0.43 19.20
N LEU A 141 -11.15 0.16 18.06
CA LEU A 141 -10.56 1.51 17.96
C LEU A 141 -9.21 1.70 18.66
N VAL A 142 -8.58 0.61 19.10
CA VAL A 142 -7.22 0.61 19.69
C VAL A 142 -6.17 0.89 18.61
N TRP A 143 -6.41 0.42 17.39
CA TRP A 143 -5.50 0.55 16.26
C TRP A 143 -5.95 1.63 15.29
N ARG A 144 -4.99 2.46 14.86
CA ARG A 144 -5.16 3.38 13.74
C ARG A 144 -4.91 2.63 12.43
N VAL A 145 -6.00 2.35 11.70
CA VAL A 145 -5.95 1.70 10.38
C VAL A 145 -6.08 2.74 9.26
N GLU A 146 -5.10 2.78 8.37
CA GLU A 146 -5.07 3.65 7.20
C GLU A 146 -4.98 2.83 5.91
N ILE A 147 -5.62 3.31 4.83
CA ILE A 147 -5.47 2.75 3.48
C ILE A 147 -4.95 3.85 2.57
N ILE A 148 -3.84 3.58 1.89
CA ILE A 148 -3.19 4.49 0.95
C ILE A 148 -3.15 3.84 -0.43
N PHE A 149 -3.78 4.50 -1.39
CA PHE A 149 -3.53 4.24 -2.81
C PHE A 149 -2.26 4.97 -3.23
N LEU A 150 -1.20 4.22 -3.50
CA LEU A 150 0.03 4.75 -4.06
C LEU A 150 -0.08 4.69 -5.59
N ILE A 151 0.09 5.83 -6.26
CA ILE A 151 -0.10 5.95 -7.70
C ILE A 151 1.05 6.71 -8.37
N PRO A 152 1.30 6.50 -9.66
CA PRO A 152 2.18 7.36 -10.43
C PRO A 152 1.72 8.82 -10.40
N ARG A 153 2.65 9.78 -10.36
CA ARG A 153 2.34 11.21 -10.21
C ARG A 153 1.41 11.71 -11.32
N GLU A 154 1.60 11.23 -12.54
CA GLU A 154 0.77 11.58 -13.71
C GLU A 154 -0.68 11.09 -13.59
N ARG A 155 -0.97 10.11 -12.72
CA ARG A 155 -2.34 9.63 -12.46
C ARG A 155 -3.10 10.49 -11.45
N MET A 156 -2.41 11.31 -10.66
CA MET A 156 -3.00 12.08 -9.56
C MET A 156 -4.27 12.87 -9.94
N PRO A 157 -4.33 13.59 -11.07
CA PRO A 157 -5.50 14.40 -11.44
C PRO A 157 -6.73 13.55 -11.79
N VAL A 158 -6.51 12.42 -12.47
CA VAL A 158 -7.56 11.58 -13.06
C VAL A 158 -7.95 10.39 -12.17
N PHE A 159 -7.17 10.07 -11.15
CA PHE A 159 -7.39 8.91 -10.29
C PHE A 159 -8.69 9.04 -9.48
N ARG A 160 -9.49 7.98 -9.42
CA ARG A 160 -10.72 7.91 -8.63
C ARG A 160 -10.81 6.52 -8.00
N ILE A 161 -11.34 6.42 -6.79
CA ILE A 161 -11.60 5.14 -6.13
C ILE A 161 -13.05 4.77 -6.42
N SER A 162 -13.28 3.67 -7.13
CA SER A 162 -14.62 3.18 -7.49
C SER A 162 -14.58 1.79 -8.14
N PRO A 163 -15.48 0.86 -7.78
CA PRO A 163 -16.47 0.95 -6.70
C PRO A 163 -15.85 0.81 -5.29
N VAL A 164 -16.63 1.13 -4.26
CA VAL A 164 -16.34 0.74 -2.88
C VAL A 164 -17.28 -0.42 -2.53
N GLU A 165 -16.70 -1.54 -2.13
CA GLU A 165 -17.41 -2.77 -1.81
C GLU A 165 -17.24 -3.08 -0.31
N ASP A 166 -18.18 -3.84 0.26
CA ASP A 166 -18.18 -4.24 1.67
C ASP A 166 -18.19 -3.07 2.66
N CYS A 167 -19.00 -2.04 2.34
CA CYS A 167 -19.13 -0.84 3.17
C CYS A 167 -19.43 -1.17 4.64
N GLY A 168 -18.60 -0.67 5.55
CA GLY A 168 -18.69 -0.89 6.98
C GLY A 168 -17.83 -2.02 7.54
N ALA A 169 -17.14 -2.81 6.72
CA ALA A 169 -16.27 -3.90 7.19
C ALA A 169 -15.19 -3.43 8.20
N LEU A 170 -14.68 -2.20 8.03
CA LEU A 170 -13.66 -1.62 8.92
C LEU A 170 -14.23 -0.71 10.02
N LYS A 171 -15.54 -0.74 10.30
CA LYS A 171 -16.19 0.17 11.26
C LYS A 171 -15.56 0.12 12.65
N THR A 172 -15.18 -1.07 13.11
CA THR A 172 -14.54 -1.32 14.42
C THR A 172 -13.09 -0.81 14.50
N TYR A 173 -12.52 -0.36 13.37
CA TYR A 173 -11.21 0.30 13.26
C TYR A 173 -11.34 1.80 12.94
N GLY A 174 -12.54 2.38 13.13
CA GLY A 174 -12.78 3.82 13.01
C GLY A 174 -13.23 4.27 11.62
N TRP A 175 -13.37 3.34 10.67
CA TRP A 175 -13.83 3.67 9.32
C TRP A 175 -15.35 3.90 9.30
N LYS A 176 -15.77 5.10 8.91
CA LYS A 176 -17.20 5.44 8.82
C LYS A 176 -17.86 4.80 7.59
N LYS A 177 -18.91 3.98 7.82
CA LYS A 177 -19.74 3.37 6.77
C LYS A 177 -20.30 4.43 5.82
N GLY A 178 -20.18 4.21 4.50
CA GLY A 178 -20.58 5.14 3.45
C GLY A 178 -19.62 6.33 3.22
N LYS A 179 -18.54 6.46 4.01
CA LYS A 179 -17.51 7.49 3.85
C LYS A 179 -16.11 6.91 3.61
N GLU A 180 -16.00 5.62 3.34
CA GLU A 180 -14.73 4.89 3.21
C GLU A 180 -13.90 5.44 2.05
N ARG A 181 -14.54 5.71 0.90
CA ARG A 181 -13.90 6.37 -0.24
C ARG A 181 -13.15 7.65 0.14
N ARG A 182 -13.72 8.45 1.05
CA ARG A 182 -13.15 9.74 1.48
C ARG A 182 -12.08 9.58 2.56
N GLN A 183 -12.08 8.45 3.28
CA GLN A 183 -11.08 8.13 4.31
C GLN A 183 -9.83 7.50 3.71
N ALA A 184 -9.97 6.75 2.60
CA ALA A 184 -8.84 6.28 1.83
C ALA A 184 -8.01 7.44 1.29
N LYS A 185 -6.70 7.37 1.50
CA LYS A 185 -5.74 8.37 1.07
C LYS A 185 -5.21 8.02 -0.32
N VAL A 186 -4.80 9.05 -1.05
CA VAL A 186 -4.14 8.90 -2.35
C VAL A 186 -2.82 9.64 -2.29
N ALA A 187 -1.74 8.98 -2.67
CA ALA A 187 -0.39 9.54 -2.64
C ALA A 187 0.41 9.10 -3.87
N CYS A 188 1.46 9.84 -4.19
CA CYS A 188 2.51 9.37 -5.10
C CYS A 188 3.86 9.39 -4.39
N LEU A 189 4.81 8.61 -4.91
CA LEU A 189 6.20 8.69 -4.49
C LEU A 189 6.76 10.07 -4.83
N THR A 190 7.55 10.64 -3.92
CA THR A 190 8.28 11.89 -4.11
C THR A 190 9.67 11.51 -4.59
N LEU A 191 9.88 11.55 -5.89
CA LEU A 191 11.19 11.33 -6.48
C LEU A 191 12.04 12.61 -6.32
N HIS A 192 13.30 12.44 -5.92
CA HIS A 192 14.35 13.45 -6.06
C HIS A 192 14.91 13.42 -7.47
#